data_AF-A0A229SI36-F1
#
_entry.id   AF-A0A229SI36-F1
#
_cell.length_a   1.000
_cell.length_b   1.000
_cell.length_c   1.000
_cell.angle_alpha   90.00
_cell.angle_beta   90.00
_cell.angle_gamma   90.00
#
_symmetry.space_group_name_H-M   'P 1'
#
loop_
_entity.id
_entity.type
_entity.pdbx_description
1 polymer ?
#
loop_
_entity_poly.entity_id
_entity_poly.type
_entity_poly.pdbx_seq_one_letter_code
_entity_poly.pdbx_strand_id
1 'polypeptide(L)' 'LFVGLIVPHLVRRVAGASIPWLIAFAALLGPVLMLAADVGSRVLLPTGEVPVAIVTAFLGGPVLIWAVRKYGAAPL' A
#
# COMPACT_ATOMS: atom_id res chain seq x y z
N LEU A 1 -7.82 0.55 3.56
CA LEU A 1 -7.57 2.00 3.77
C LEU A 1 -6.16 2.43 3.33
N PHE A 2 -5.09 1.81 3.86
CA PHE A 2 -3.71 2.17 3.51
C PHE A 2 -3.31 1.96 2.04
N VAL A 3 -3.90 0.99 1.34
CA VAL A 3 -3.63 0.72 -0.09
C VAL A 3 -3.82 1.98 -0.94
N GLY A 4 -4.86 2.79 -0.66
CA GLY A 4 -5.13 4.04 -1.39
C GLY A 4 -4.09 5.14 -1.17
N LEU A 5 -3.24 5.04 -0.13
CA LEU A 5 -2.11 5.94 0.10
C LEU A 5 -0.81 5.35 -0.44
N ILE A 6 -0.57 4.06 -0.20
CA ILE A 6 0.66 3.35 -0.56
C ILE A 6 0.81 3.23 -2.08
N VAL A 7 -0.24 2.79 -2.77
CA VAL A 7 -0.20 2.52 -4.22
C VAL A 7 0.14 3.77 -5.03
N PRO A 8 -0.58 4.89 -4.92
CA PRO A 8 -0.23 6.07 -5.71
C PRO A 8 1.15 6.62 -5.33
N HIS A 9 1.61 6.49 -4.09
CA HIS A 9 2.97 6.92 -3.72
C HIS A 9 4.07 6.07 -4.35
N LEU A 10 3.91 4.74 -4.37
CA LEU A 10 4.85 3.82 -5.02
C LEU A 10 4.89 4.06 -6.53
N VAL A 11 3.72 4.18 -7.14
CA VAL A 11 3.55 4.35 -8.59
C VAL A 11 4.03 5.72 -9.07
N ARG A 12 3.91 6.78 -8.26
CA ARG A 12 4.28 8.15 -8.64
C ARG A 12 5.74 8.30 -9.07
N ARG A 13 6.64 7.45 -8.57
CA ARG A 13 8.04 7.40 -9.03
C ARG A 13 8.19 6.90 -10.47
N VAL A 14 7.30 6.00 -10.90
CA VAL A 14 7.35 5.34 -12.20
C VAL A 14 6.49 6.10 -13.22
N ALA A 15 5.30 6.55 -12.83
CA ALA A 15 4.36 7.28 -13.71
C ALA A 15 4.76 8.75 -13.97
N GLY A 16 5.67 9.32 -13.18
CA GLY A 16 6.08 10.71 -13.30
C GLY A 16 4.93 11.69 -13.08
N ALA A 17 4.86 12.75 -13.91
CA ALA A 17 3.80 13.77 -13.86
C ALA A 17 2.52 13.40 -14.64
N SER A 18 2.50 12.23 -15.28
CA SER A 18 1.38 11.84 -16.15
C SER A 18 0.25 11.14 -15.37
N ILE A 19 -0.87 11.85 -15.24
CA ILE A 19 -2.07 11.35 -14.53
C ILE A 19 -2.62 10.03 -15.13
N PRO A 20 -2.72 9.86 -16.46
CA PRO A 20 -3.27 8.62 -17.03
C PRO A 20 -2.45 7.37 -16.68
N TRP A 21 -1.12 7.47 -16.71
CA TRP A 21 -0.24 6.37 -16.30
C TRP A 21 -0.30 6.11 -14.81
N LEU A 22 -0.40 7.16 -13.99
CA LEU A 22 -0.59 7.02 -12.55
C LEU A 22 -1.86 6.21 -12.24
N ILE A 23 -2.96 6.51 -12.93
CA ILE A 23 -4.22 5.78 -12.78
C ILE A 23 -4.09 4.34 -13.28
N ALA A 24 -3.50 4.11 -14.45
CA ALA A 24 -3.36 2.76 -15.03
C ALA A 24 -2.53 1.83 -14.12
N PHE A 25 -1.38 2.31 -13.64
CA PHE A 25 -0.56 1.56 -12.71
C PHE A 25 -1.23 1.39 -11.34
N ALA A 26 -1.93 2.40 -10.83
CA ALA A 26 -2.65 2.28 -9.55
C ALA A 26 -3.81 1.26 -9.63
N ALA A 27 -4.52 1.23 -10.76
CA ALA A 27 -5.59 0.26 -11.03
C ALA A 27 -5.08 -1.18 -11.10
N LEU A 28 -3.80 -1.39 -11.47
CA LEU A 28 -3.18 -2.71 -11.50
C LEU A 28 -2.58 -3.11 -10.14
N LEU A 29 -1.79 -2.22 -9.53
CA LEU A 29 -1.06 -2.51 -8.29
C LEU A 29 -1.97 -2.56 -7.06
N GLY A 30 -3.07 -1.79 -7.06
CA GLY A 30 -4.03 -1.76 -5.96
C GLY A 30 -4.68 -3.12 -5.66
N PRO A 31 -5.35 -3.75 -6.64
CA PRO A 31 -5.93 -5.08 -6.46
C PRO A 31 -4.90 -6.15 -6.10
N VAL A 32 -3.70 -6.11 -6.70
CA VAL A 32 -2.62 -7.07 -6.41
C VAL A 32 -2.19 -6.98 -4.94
N LEU A 33 -1.92 -5.77 -4.43
CA LEU A 33 -1.58 -5.56 -3.02
C LEU A 33 -2.72 -6.00 -2.09
N MET A 34 -3.97 -5.75 -2.49
CA MET A 34 -5.14 -6.09 -1.69
C MET A 34 -5.36 -7.61 -1.62
N LEU A 35 -5.20 -8.32 -2.74
CA LEU A 35 -5.27 -9.80 -2.78
C LEU A 35 -4.13 -10.44 -2.01
N ALA A 36 -2.90 -9.93 -2.15
CA ALA A 36 -1.75 -10.43 -1.38
C ALA A 36 -1.99 -10.27 0.13
N ALA A 37 -2.63 -9.18 0.55
CA ALA A 37 -2.97 -8.97 1.94
C ALA A 37 -4.12 -9.87 2.43
N ASP A 38 -5.14 -10.12 1.61
CA ASP A 38 -6.25 -11.04 1.93
C ASP A 38 -5.74 -12.49 2.06
N VAL A 39 -4.88 -12.93 1.15
CA VAL A 39 -4.24 -14.24 1.23
C VAL A 39 -3.35 -14.32 2.46
N GLY A 40 -2.54 -13.28 2.73
CA GLY A 40 -1.69 -13.20 3.91
C GLY A 40 -2.47 -13.29 5.23
N SER A 41 -3.63 -12.62 5.33
CA SER A 41 -4.46 -12.69 6.54
C SER A 41 -5.05 -14.08 6.75
N ARG A 42 -5.46 -14.77 5.67
CA ARG A 42 -5.97 -16.14 5.73
C ARG A 42 -4.90 -17.16 6.14
N VAL A 43 -3.66 -16.96 5.71
CA VAL A 43 -2.53 -17.85 6.06
C VAL A 43 -2.09 -17.65 7.51
N LEU A 44 -2.09 -16.41 8.01
CA LEU A 44 -1.62 -16.11 9.36
C LEU A 44 -2.57 -16.60 10.45
N LEU A 45 -3.89 -16.61 10.21
CA LEU A 45 -4.89 -17.04 11.18
C LEU A 45 -5.93 -17.96 10.53
N PRO A 46 -5.66 -19.27 10.48
CA PRO A 46 -6.58 -20.27 9.89
C PRO A 46 -7.89 -20.45 10.67
N THR A 47 -7.94 -20.03 11.94
CA THR A 47 -9.02 -20.36 12.89
C THR A 47 -9.63 -19.13 13.58
N GLY A 48 -9.91 -18.08 12.80
CA GLY A 48 -10.65 -16.89 13.25
C GLY A 48 -10.69 -15.82 12.15
N GLU A 49 -11.84 -15.18 11.96
CA GLU A 49 -11.99 -14.09 10.98
C GLU A 49 -11.28 -12.83 11.47
N VAL A 50 -9.98 -12.71 11.22
CA VAL A 50 -9.29 -11.43 11.45
C VAL A 50 -9.60 -10.49 10.30
N PRO A 51 -10.13 -9.29 10.59
CA PRO A 51 -10.38 -8.31 9.55
C PRO A 51 -9.09 -8.02 8.78
N VAL A 52 -9.12 -8.18 7.46
CA VAL A 52 -8.03 -7.84 6.52
C VAL A 52 -7.48 -6.42 6.79
N ALA A 53 -8.34 -5.53 7.29
CA ALA A 53 -7.98 -4.17 7.71
C ALA A 53 -6.91 -4.12 8.81
N ILE A 54 -6.90 -5.06 9.77
CA ILE A 54 -5.91 -5.11 10.86
C ILE A 54 -4.57 -5.58 10.35
N VAL A 55 -4.55 -6.62 9.50
CA VAL A 55 -3.32 -7.15 8.89
C VAL A 55 -2.67 -6.13 7.96
N THR A 56 -3.47 -5.47 7.13
CA THR A 56 -2.99 -4.38 6.26
C THR A 56 -2.55 -3.15 7.06
N ALA A 57 -3.13 -2.85 8.23
CA ALA A 57 -2.67 -1.77 9.09
C ALA A 57 -1.32 -2.09 9.77
N PHE A 58 -1.11 -3.34 10.20
CA PHE A 58 0.16 -3.79 10.77
C PHE A 58 1.33 -3.72 9.78
N LEU A 59 1.08 -4.02 8.50
CA LEU A 59 2.07 -3.88 7.44
C LEU A 59 2.18 -2.43 6.94
N GLY A 60 1.03 -1.75 6.78
CA GLY A 60 0.95 -0.40 6.23
C GLY A 60 1.52 0.66 7.16
N GLY A 61 1.33 0.54 8.47
CA GLY A 61 1.84 1.48 9.47
C GLY A 61 3.36 1.65 9.43
N PRO A 62 4.16 0.58 9.54
CA PRO A 62 5.62 0.63 9.41
C PRO A 62 6.09 1.18 8.06
N VAL A 63 5.44 0.78 6.97
CA VAL A 63 5.78 1.25 5.61
C VAL A 63 5.52 2.75 5.48
N LEU A 64 4.42 3.26 6.05
CA LEU A 64 4.09 4.68 6.04
C LEU A 64 5.08 5.49 6.88
N ILE A 65 5.43 5.01 8.08
CA ILE A 65 6.45 5.62 8.93
C ILE A 65 7.80 5.68 8.20
N TRP A 66 8.19 4.60 7.52
CA TRP A 66 9.41 4.55 6.74
C TRP A 66 9.38 5.52 5.55
N ALA A 67 8.27 5.59 4.82
CA ALA A 67 8.12 6.49 3.68
C ALA A 67 8.19 7.96 4.12
N VAL A 68 7.53 8.33 5.22
CA VAL A 68 7.59 9.69 5.80
C VAL A 68 9.00 10.01 6.29
N ARG A 69 9.68 9.09 6.97
CA ARG A 69 11.07 9.32 7.39
C ARG A 69 12.03 9.50 6.23
N LYS A 70 11.81 8.80 5.12
CA LYS A 70 12.71 8.82 3.96
C LYS A 70 12.44 9.98 3.00
N TYR A 71 11.20 10.46 2.90
CA TYR A 71 10.80 11.48 1.92
C TYR A 71 10.18 12.74 2.53
N GLY A 72 9.89 12.75 3.83
CA GLY A 72 9.31 13.88 4.55
C GLY A 72 10.31 14.93 5.04
N ALA A 73 11.61 14.65 4.95
CA ALA A 73 12.66 15.64 5.17
C ALA A 73 13.15 16.17 3.81
N ALA A 74 12.37 17.04 3.17
CA ALA A 74 12.96 18.00 2.25
C ALA A 74 13.67 19.04 3.12
N PRO A 75 15.01 19.18 3.06
CA PRO A 75 15.68 20.26 3.74
C PRO A 75 15.25 21.56 3.06
N LEU A 76 14.81 22.52 3.88
CA LEU A 76 14.56 23.92 3.48
C LEU A 76 15.83 24.56 2.92
#